data_AF-A0A9X3IW33-F1
#
_entry.id   AF-A0A9X3IW33-F1
#
_cell.length_a   1.000
_cell.length_b   1.000
_cell.length_c   1.000
_cell.angle_alpha   90.00
_cell.angle_beta   90.00
_cell.angle_gamma   90.00
#
_symmetry.space_group_name_H-M   'P 1'
#
loop_
_entity.id
_entity.type
_entity.pdbx_description
1 polymer ?
#
loop_
_entity_poly.entity_id
_entity_poly.type
_entity_poly.pdbx_seq_one_letter_code
_entity_poly.pdbx_strand_id
1 'polypeptide(L)'
;MTELVAVGLNHKTAPVELRERLAFGAGDLAAALSALRERAGLGEVMIVSTCNRVEVYGVAPHWARAGERVLQALADTRAVPLTELVAHTFVRGERAAASHICRVAASLESMVVGEPQILGQVKDAFELAQREGTVGGVLDRCLGTAFRAAKRVRSETEVARGAASVPSVAVDLARSIFGELTGSGALLVGAGEMASQAGVHLKAAGVAEIAVVNRSEARGRALADELAARFAPWDSLDAELRRADIVVTSTGAQRPVIDRALLRPVMKVRRGKPIFFVDIAVPRDVEPEVARLEQVFLYNIDDLQGIVHDNMRARAAEAERAGSLVEEEVGEFVAWQRARSIGPIVQALQQHARDRGGGAGARPRQAAGPGARPAESRGGAGQRDRAEAAAQADDGAAPGRRGRGRRGRPGRGGAAAVRSRGAVSDGDRRGGGGACEARARARVTGRCGPSGGAEPRAEAKRRRGMGLRSQAHGAAGALAGRAPSLVSTRGPQGTCRREHVR
;
A
#
# COMPACT_ATOMS: atom_id res chain seq x y z
N MET A 1 13.57 -20.03 18.33
CA MET A 1 12.30 -19.49 17.79
C MET A 1 12.63 -18.57 16.62
N THR A 2 11.71 -18.34 15.70
CA THR A 2 11.91 -17.43 14.55
C THR A 2 10.70 -16.52 14.43
N GLU A 3 10.97 -15.22 14.35
CA GLU A 3 10.02 -14.13 14.40
C GLU A 3 9.98 -13.40 13.06
N LEU A 4 8.80 -12.93 12.66
CA LEU A 4 8.59 -12.13 11.47
C LEU A 4 8.94 -10.66 11.76
N VAL A 5 9.63 -10.00 10.84
CA VAL A 5 9.90 -8.55 10.88
C VAL A 5 9.47 -7.90 9.57
N ALA A 6 8.92 -6.69 9.65
CA ALA A 6 8.72 -5.79 8.53
C ALA A 6 9.40 -4.45 8.85
N VAL A 7 10.29 -4.01 7.97
CA VAL A 7 11.07 -2.77 8.10
C VAL A 7 10.93 -1.98 6.82
N GLY A 8 10.75 -0.67 6.91
CA GLY A 8 10.81 0.15 5.70
C GLY A 8 10.11 1.48 5.86
N LEU A 9 9.82 2.09 4.72
CA LEU A 9 9.14 3.37 4.65
C LEU A 9 8.19 3.45 3.46
N ASN A 10 7.27 4.39 3.56
CA ASN A 10 6.25 4.67 2.56
C ASN A 10 5.84 6.13 2.62
N HIS A 11 5.02 6.56 1.66
CA HIS A 11 4.46 7.92 1.58
C HIS A 11 3.91 8.52 2.88
N LYS A 12 3.37 7.72 3.82
CA LYS A 12 2.83 8.22 5.10
C LYS A 12 3.93 8.64 6.09
N THR A 13 5.17 8.28 5.80
CA THR A 13 6.32 8.33 6.71
C THR A 13 7.56 8.98 6.07
N ALA A 14 7.68 8.98 4.74
CA ALA A 14 8.84 9.46 4.01
C ALA A 14 8.48 10.28 2.74
N PRO A 15 9.12 11.44 2.53
CA PRO A 15 8.95 12.24 1.31
C PRO A 15 9.50 11.51 0.07
N VAL A 16 9.09 11.96 -1.12
CA VAL A 16 9.50 11.34 -2.40
C VAL A 16 11.02 11.32 -2.58
N GLU A 17 11.76 12.36 -2.17
CA GLU A 17 13.22 12.45 -2.23
C GLU A 17 13.93 11.28 -1.54
N LEU A 18 13.40 10.84 -0.39
CA LEU A 18 13.97 9.73 0.38
C LEU A 18 13.55 8.37 -0.21
N ARG A 19 12.32 8.26 -0.73
CA ARG A 19 11.87 7.08 -1.47
C ARG A 19 12.70 6.85 -2.73
N GLU A 20 12.96 7.89 -3.53
CA GLU A 20 13.76 7.82 -4.76
C GLU A 20 15.16 7.23 -4.51
N ARG A 21 15.86 7.69 -3.46
CA ARG A 21 17.19 7.20 -3.07
C ARG A 21 17.20 5.73 -2.62
N LEU A 22 16.07 5.21 -2.15
CA LEU A 22 15.93 3.86 -1.58
C LEU A 22 15.22 2.87 -2.52
N ALA A 23 14.54 3.34 -3.58
CA ALA A 23 13.81 2.51 -4.53
C ALA A 23 14.75 1.60 -5.33
N PHE A 24 14.43 0.31 -5.43
CA PHE A 24 15.22 -0.70 -6.16
C PHE A 24 14.75 -0.81 -7.62
N GLY A 25 15.69 -0.70 -8.55
CA GLY A 25 15.47 -1.09 -9.94
C GLY A 25 15.42 -2.62 -10.08
N ALA A 26 14.80 -3.09 -11.17
CA ALA A 26 14.63 -4.52 -11.42
C ALA A 26 15.96 -5.30 -11.54
N GLY A 27 17.07 -4.63 -11.88
CA GLY A 27 18.41 -5.23 -11.91
C GLY A 27 19.07 -5.35 -10.54
N ASP A 28 18.78 -4.44 -9.62
CA ASP A 28 19.47 -4.35 -8.31
C ASP A 28 18.81 -5.23 -7.24
N LEU A 29 17.52 -5.56 -7.44
CA LEU A 29 16.66 -6.16 -6.41
C LEU A 29 17.12 -7.56 -5.97
N ALA A 30 17.69 -8.37 -6.86
CA ALA A 30 18.26 -9.68 -6.53
C ALA A 30 19.54 -9.56 -5.69
N ALA A 31 20.47 -8.67 -6.07
CA ALA A 31 21.67 -8.38 -5.29
C ALA A 31 21.33 -7.82 -3.90
N ALA A 32 20.29 -6.98 -3.82
CA ALA A 32 19.77 -6.44 -2.57
C ALA A 32 19.18 -7.53 -1.65
N LEU A 33 18.46 -8.51 -2.20
CA LEU A 33 17.94 -9.66 -1.45
C LEU A 33 19.08 -10.46 -0.80
N SER A 34 20.14 -10.79 -1.56
CA SER A 34 21.34 -11.47 -1.03
C SER A 34 22.04 -10.63 0.05
N ALA A 35 22.34 -9.36 -0.24
CA ALA A 35 23.06 -8.48 0.68
C ALA A 35 22.30 -8.26 2.01
N LEU A 36 20.97 -8.11 1.96
CA LEU A 36 20.14 -7.99 3.15
C LEU A 36 20.03 -9.31 3.93
N ARG A 37 19.93 -10.46 3.24
CA ARG A 37 19.94 -11.78 3.88
C ARG A 37 21.18 -11.98 4.75
N GLU A 38 22.34 -11.68 4.18
CA GLU A 38 23.65 -11.84 4.83
C GLU A 38 23.87 -10.78 5.93
N ARG A 39 23.83 -9.49 5.58
CA ARG A 39 24.14 -8.40 6.54
C ARG A 39 23.17 -8.32 7.71
N ALA A 40 21.88 -8.56 7.48
CA ALA A 40 20.89 -8.56 8.55
C ALA A 40 20.68 -9.93 9.21
N GLY A 41 21.32 -11.00 8.73
CA GLY A 41 21.20 -12.35 9.31
C GLY A 41 19.75 -12.85 9.29
N LEU A 42 19.10 -12.76 8.13
CA LEU A 42 17.73 -13.19 7.91
C LEU A 42 17.71 -14.61 7.34
N GLY A 43 16.92 -15.50 7.93
CA GLY A 43 16.71 -16.85 7.39
C GLY A 43 15.90 -16.83 6.10
N GLU A 44 14.87 -15.98 6.08
CA GLU A 44 14.00 -15.70 4.94
C GLU A 44 13.92 -14.17 4.72
N VAL A 45 13.87 -13.68 3.47
CA VAL A 45 13.73 -12.26 3.12
C VAL A 45 12.99 -12.03 1.79
N MET A 46 12.19 -10.96 1.73
CA MET A 46 11.48 -10.45 0.56
C MET A 46 11.51 -8.90 0.59
N ILE A 47 11.60 -8.24 -0.56
CA ILE A 47 11.61 -6.77 -0.67
C ILE A 47 10.46 -6.32 -1.57
N VAL A 48 9.57 -5.46 -1.06
CA VAL A 48 8.53 -4.78 -1.83
C VAL A 48 9.01 -3.35 -2.10
N SER A 49 9.40 -3.09 -3.35
CA SER A 49 9.88 -1.78 -3.82
C SER A 49 8.94 -1.24 -4.89
N THR A 50 8.31 -0.09 -4.62
CA THR A 50 7.36 0.58 -5.52
C THR A 50 7.56 2.11 -5.41
N CYS A 51 6.91 2.89 -6.28
CA CYS A 51 6.87 4.36 -6.18
C CYS A 51 6.43 4.89 -4.80
N ASN A 52 5.62 4.11 -4.08
CA ASN A 52 4.94 4.54 -2.85
C ASN A 52 5.53 3.92 -1.57
N ARG A 53 6.44 2.92 -1.67
CA ARG A 53 7.06 2.23 -0.53
C ARG A 53 8.37 1.50 -0.87
N VAL A 54 9.23 1.37 0.13
CA VAL A 54 10.38 0.44 0.13
C VAL A 54 10.34 -0.31 1.44
N GLU A 55 9.92 -1.57 1.40
CA GLU A 55 9.60 -2.37 2.59
C GLU A 55 10.23 -3.78 2.49
N VAL A 56 11.08 -4.10 3.47
CA VAL A 56 11.79 -5.37 3.64
C VAL A 56 11.03 -6.22 4.66
N TYR A 57 10.61 -7.40 4.24
CA TYR A 57 10.00 -8.41 5.09
C TYR A 57 10.99 -9.54 5.31
N GLY A 58 11.20 -9.96 6.55
CA GLY A 58 12.23 -10.94 6.89
C GLY A 58 11.88 -11.79 8.09
N VAL A 59 12.66 -12.86 8.28
CA VAL A 59 12.45 -13.84 9.36
C VAL A 59 13.77 -14.07 10.09
N ALA A 60 13.79 -13.85 11.40
CA ALA A 60 15.02 -13.88 12.20
C ALA A 60 14.78 -14.42 13.62
N PRO A 61 15.81 -14.84 14.38
CA PRO A 61 15.63 -15.32 15.76
C PRO A 61 15.12 -14.27 16.76
N HIS A 62 15.22 -12.98 16.43
CA HIS A 62 14.70 -11.87 17.23
C HIS A 62 14.40 -10.66 16.32
N TRP A 63 13.12 -10.26 16.18
CA TRP A 63 12.67 -9.28 15.18
C TRP A 63 13.27 -7.88 15.37
N ALA A 64 13.33 -7.37 16.61
CA ALA A 64 13.78 -6.00 16.88
C ALA A 64 15.25 -5.78 16.48
N ARG A 65 16.14 -6.67 16.95
CA ARG A 65 17.56 -6.67 16.56
C ARG A 65 17.77 -6.92 15.06
N ALA A 66 16.89 -7.69 14.41
CA ALA A 66 16.94 -7.85 12.97
C ALA A 66 16.54 -6.55 12.26
N GLY A 67 15.54 -5.83 12.78
CA GLY A 67 15.12 -4.52 12.27
C GLY A 67 16.25 -3.49 12.27
N GLU A 68 16.97 -3.37 13.38
CA GLU A 68 18.17 -2.53 13.51
C GLU A 68 19.20 -2.83 12.40
N ARG A 69 19.51 -4.12 12.17
CA ARG A 69 20.48 -4.52 11.14
C ARG A 69 19.96 -4.33 9.71
N VAL A 70 18.65 -4.47 9.46
CA VAL A 70 18.05 -4.13 8.17
C VAL A 70 18.16 -2.63 7.90
N LEU A 71 17.91 -1.76 8.90
CA LEU A 71 18.07 -0.32 8.75
C LEU A 71 19.53 0.07 8.45
N GLN A 72 20.50 -0.51 9.17
CA GLN A 72 21.92 -0.31 8.88
C GLN A 72 22.28 -0.81 7.46
N ALA A 73 21.85 -2.00 7.06
CA ALA A 73 22.14 -2.54 5.74
C ALA A 73 21.50 -1.72 4.61
N LEU A 74 20.30 -1.14 4.81
CA LEU A 74 19.67 -0.21 3.88
C LEU A 74 20.46 1.12 3.80
N ALA A 75 20.90 1.66 4.93
CA ALA A 75 21.74 2.86 5.01
C ALA A 75 23.05 2.68 4.21
N ASP A 76 23.77 1.59 4.49
CA ASP A 76 25.02 1.22 3.81
C ASP A 76 24.83 1.07 2.30
N THR A 77 23.81 0.29 1.89
CA THR A 77 23.58 -0.08 0.48
C THR A 77 23.18 1.12 -0.37
N ARG A 78 22.64 2.18 0.24
CA ARG A 78 22.07 3.34 -0.46
C ARG A 78 22.77 4.67 -0.19
N ALA A 79 23.86 4.66 0.58
CA ALA A 79 24.54 5.87 1.03
C ALA A 79 23.59 6.91 1.66
N VAL A 80 22.61 6.43 2.43
CA VAL A 80 21.65 7.26 3.18
C VAL A 80 22.06 7.26 4.65
N PRO A 81 22.26 8.42 5.31
CA PRO A 81 22.55 8.47 6.74
C PRO A 81 21.52 7.71 7.57
N LEU A 82 21.97 6.84 8.48
CA LEU A 82 21.06 6.05 9.32
C LEU A 82 20.10 6.93 10.14
N THR A 83 20.55 8.10 10.57
CA THR A 83 19.73 9.09 11.28
C THR A 83 18.59 9.67 10.42
N GLU A 84 18.78 9.78 9.11
CA GLU A 84 17.73 10.18 8.16
C GLU A 84 16.73 9.04 7.96
N LEU A 85 17.21 7.81 7.77
CA LEU A 85 16.37 6.60 7.68
C LEU A 85 15.50 6.41 8.92
N VAL A 86 16.10 6.39 10.13
CA VAL A 86 15.39 6.12 11.39
C VAL A 86 14.24 7.10 11.66
N ALA A 87 14.36 8.36 11.23
CA ALA A 87 13.30 9.35 11.36
C ALA A 87 12.05 9.07 10.48
N HIS A 88 12.22 8.27 9.41
CA HIS A 88 11.23 8.04 8.37
C HIS A 88 10.84 6.57 8.18
N THR A 89 11.49 5.62 8.86
CA THR A 89 11.19 4.18 8.77
C THR A 89 10.39 3.65 9.94
N PHE A 90 9.48 2.70 9.67
CA PHE A 90 8.87 1.86 10.69
C PHE A 90 9.66 0.54 10.87
N VAL A 91 9.57 -0.03 12.07
CA VAL A 91 9.92 -1.43 12.35
C VAL A 91 8.71 -2.08 13.04
N ARG A 92 8.26 -3.23 12.52
CA ARG A 92 7.13 -4.01 13.05
C ARG A 92 7.54 -5.47 13.21
N GLY A 93 7.11 -6.10 14.30
CA GLY A 93 7.33 -7.52 14.56
C GLY A 93 6.05 -8.35 14.54
N GLU A 94 6.18 -9.66 14.30
CA GLU A 94 5.15 -10.67 14.52
C GLU A 94 3.79 -10.29 13.91
N ARG A 95 2.70 -10.27 14.70
CA ARG A 95 1.36 -9.88 14.24
C ARG A 95 1.33 -8.52 13.55
N ALA A 96 2.12 -7.55 13.99
CA ALA A 96 2.16 -6.23 13.38
C ALA A 96 2.85 -6.23 12.00
N ALA A 97 3.81 -7.13 11.77
CA ALA A 97 4.41 -7.36 10.46
C ALA A 97 3.46 -8.11 9.52
N ALA A 98 2.79 -9.16 10.03
CA ALA A 98 1.79 -9.95 9.28
C ALA A 98 0.57 -9.10 8.88
N SER A 99 0.02 -8.32 9.82
CA SER A 99 -1.04 -7.34 9.54
C SER A 99 -0.60 -6.33 8.50
N HIS A 100 0.63 -5.81 8.60
CA HIS A 100 1.15 -4.84 7.64
C HIS A 100 1.23 -5.41 6.20
N ILE A 101 1.81 -6.59 5.96
CA ILE A 101 1.83 -7.17 4.60
C ILE A 101 0.41 -7.49 4.09
N CYS A 102 -0.50 -7.98 4.94
CA CYS A 102 -1.87 -8.25 4.53
C CYS A 102 -2.63 -6.96 4.18
N ARG A 103 -2.45 -5.87 4.94
CA ARG A 103 -3.05 -4.56 4.65
C ARG A 103 -2.40 -3.87 3.44
N VAL A 104 -1.12 -4.09 3.15
CA VAL A 104 -0.48 -3.66 1.90
C VAL A 104 -1.05 -4.43 0.70
N ALA A 105 -1.12 -5.76 0.76
CA ALA A 105 -1.66 -6.60 -0.32
C ALA A 105 -3.16 -6.34 -0.58
N ALA A 106 -3.95 -6.08 0.48
CA ALA A 106 -5.34 -5.65 0.39
C ALA A 106 -5.53 -4.18 -0.02
N SER A 107 -4.43 -3.47 -0.30
CA SER A 107 -4.41 -2.07 -0.73
C SER A 107 -5.03 -1.09 0.28
N LEU A 108 -4.95 -1.38 1.59
CA LEU A 108 -5.40 -0.53 2.70
C LEU A 108 -4.27 0.34 3.28
N GLU A 109 -3.01 -0.09 3.12
CA GLU A 109 -1.83 0.77 3.33
C GLU A 109 -1.35 1.43 2.03
N SER A 110 -2.11 1.31 0.95
CA SER A 110 -1.90 2.03 -0.32
C SER A 110 -2.41 3.47 -0.23
N MET A 111 -2.03 4.28 -1.22
CA MET A 111 -2.35 5.70 -1.24
C MET A 111 -3.64 5.98 -2.01
N VAL A 112 -3.83 5.30 -3.15
CA VAL A 112 -5.18 4.95 -3.63
C VAL A 112 -5.60 3.68 -2.89
N VAL A 113 -6.46 3.84 -1.90
CA VAL A 113 -6.97 2.69 -1.14
C VAL A 113 -7.93 1.88 -2.02
N GLY A 114 -7.67 0.58 -2.16
CA GLY A 114 -8.39 -0.32 -3.07
C GLY A 114 -7.78 -0.49 -4.47
N GLU A 115 -6.65 0.15 -4.77
CA GLU A 115 -5.95 0.04 -6.06
C GLU A 115 -5.48 -1.41 -6.35
N PRO A 116 -5.84 -2.01 -7.51
CA PRO A 116 -5.54 -3.41 -7.78
C PRO A 116 -4.07 -3.70 -8.13
N GLN A 117 -3.29 -2.73 -8.62
CA GLN A 117 -1.89 -2.93 -9.04
C GLN A 117 -0.97 -3.37 -7.90
N ILE A 118 -1.22 -2.90 -6.67
CA ILE A 118 -0.39 -3.18 -5.49
C ILE A 118 -0.38 -4.69 -5.16
N LEU A 119 -1.49 -5.40 -5.36
CA LEU A 119 -1.56 -6.85 -5.21
C LEU A 119 -0.74 -7.60 -6.29
N GLY A 120 -0.56 -7.00 -7.46
CA GLY A 120 0.38 -7.49 -8.48
C GLY A 120 1.83 -7.33 -8.01
N GLN A 121 2.22 -6.11 -7.64
CA GLN A 121 3.57 -5.78 -7.19
C GLN A 121 4.05 -6.63 -6.00
N VAL A 122 3.16 -6.96 -5.05
CA VAL A 122 3.49 -7.87 -3.93
C VAL A 122 3.67 -9.32 -4.39
N LYS A 123 2.96 -9.78 -5.44
CA LYS A 123 3.21 -11.09 -6.05
C LYS A 123 4.51 -11.11 -6.83
N ASP A 124 4.81 -10.09 -7.61
CA ASP A 124 6.05 -10.00 -8.40
C ASP A 124 7.28 -10.04 -7.48
N ALA A 125 7.22 -9.34 -6.34
CA ALA A 125 8.22 -9.38 -5.29
C ALA A 125 8.35 -10.78 -4.63
N PHE A 126 7.22 -11.45 -4.36
CA PHE A 126 7.19 -12.79 -3.78
C PHE A 126 7.70 -13.88 -4.74
N GLU A 127 7.37 -13.78 -6.03
CA GLU A 127 7.88 -14.67 -7.08
C GLU A 127 9.39 -14.46 -7.30
N LEU A 128 9.89 -13.23 -7.23
CA LEU A 128 11.33 -12.97 -7.26
C LEU A 128 12.03 -13.60 -6.04
N ALA A 129 11.54 -13.34 -4.83
CA ALA A 129 12.14 -13.88 -3.61
C ALA A 129 12.08 -15.42 -3.54
N GLN A 130 11.11 -16.06 -4.21
CA GLN A 130 11.12 -17.51 -4.45
C GLN A 130 12.20 -17.95 -5.45
N ARG A 131 12.36 -17.24 -6.58
CA ARG A 131 13.41 -17.54 -7.58
C ARG A 131 14.83 -17.42 -7.00
N GLU A 132 15.07 -16.40 -6.18
CA GLU A 132 16.35 -16.19 -5.49
C GLU A 132 16.56 -17.10 -4.25
N GLY A 133 15.61 -18.00 -3.94
CA GLY A 133 15.72 -18.91 -2.79
C GLY A 133 15.78 -18.22 -1.43
N THR A 134 15.17 -17.03 -1.31
CA THR A 134 15.11 -16.24 -0.07
C THR A 134 13.78 -16.36 0.67
N VAL A 135 12.73 -16.93 0.06
CA VAL A 135 11.50 -17.32 0.75
C VAL A 135 11.67 -18.67 1.45
N GLY A 136 11.12 -18.79 2.66
CA GLY A 136 10.91 -20.07 3.33
C GLY A 136 9.47 -20.22 3.82
N GLY A 137 9.24 -21.21 4.68
CA GLY A 137 7.90 -21.59 5.11
C GLY A 137 7.18 -20.59 6.01
N VAL A 138 7.85 -19.55 6.55
CA VAL A 138 7.16 -18.47 7.30
C VAL A 138 6.63 -17.41 6.34
N LEU A 139 7.45 -16.90 5.43
CA LEU A 139 7.06 -15.91 4.43
C LEU A 139 6.05 -16.48 3.43
N ASP A 140 6.24 -17.72 2.94
CA ASP A 140 5.27 -18.39 2.06
C ASP A 140 3.87 -18.41 2.67
N ARG A 141 3.75 -18.89 3.91
CA ARG A 141 2.47 -18.95 4.63
C ARG A 141 1.90 -17.56 4.90
N CYS A 142 2.75 -16.57 5.19
CA CYS A 142 2.34 -15.18 5.44
C CYS A 142 1.79 -14.51 4.17
N LEU A 143 2.48 -14.66 3.03
CA LEU A 143 2.05 -14.12 1.74
C LEU A 143 0.80 -14.85 1.23
N GLY A 144 0.70 -16.17 1.43
CA GLY A 144 -0.53 -16.93 1.19
C GLY A 144 -1.74 -16.39 1.97
N THR A 145 -1.54 -15.94 3.21
CA THR A 145 -2.57 -15.23 4.00
C THR A 145 -2.84 -13.82 3.46
N ALA A 146 -1.81 -13.05 3.11
CA ALA A 146 -1.97 -11.71 2.53
C ALA A 146 -2.77 -11.74 1.22
N PHE A 147 -2.57 -12.75 0.36
CA PHE A 147 -3.33 -12.93 -0.87
C PHE A 147 -4.79 -13.37 -0.64
N ARG A 148 -5.09 -14.14 0.43
CA ARG A 148 -6.49 -14.42 0.82
C ARG A 148 -7.18 -13.16 1.33
N ALA A 149 -6.55 -12.43 2.26
CA ALA A 149 -7.07 -11.18 2.79
C ALA A 149 -7.37 -10.15 1.68
N ALA A 150 -6.43 -9.97 0.75
CA ALA A 150 -6.61 -9.09 -0.40
C ALA A 150 -7.76 -9.52 -1.34
N LYS A 151 -7.91 -10.83 -1.58
CA LYS A 151 -9.04 -11.37 -2.36
C LYS A 151 -10.37 -11.07 -1.66
N ARG A 152 -10.46 -11.36 -0.35
CA ARG A 152 -11.66 -11.18 0.47
C ARG A 152 -12.09 -9.72 0.54
N VAL A 153 -11.18 -8.81 0.86
CA VAL A 153 -11.44 -7.36 0.84
C VAL A 153 -11.99 -6.91 -0.51
N ARG A 154 -11.44 -7.39 -1.62
CA ARG A 154 -11.91 -7.04 -2.98
C ARG A 154 -13.28 -7.64 -3.36
N SER A 155 -13.73 -8.71 -2.70
CA SER A 155 -15.03 -9.35 -2.98
C SER A 155 -16.12 -9.07 -1.94
N GLU A 156 -15.75 -8.67 -0.73
CA GLU A 156 -16.66 -8.52 0.43
C GLU A 156 -16.83 -7.05 0.88
N THR A 157 -16.16 -6.09 0.22
CA THR A 157 -16.24 -4.64 0.51
C THR A 157 -16.30 -3.80 -0.76
N GLU A 158 -16.86 -2.60 -0.64
CA GLU A 158 -16.95 -1.60 -1.71
C GLU A 158 -15.67 -0.74 -1.83
N VAL A 159 -14.62 -1.05 -1.04
CA VAL A 159 -13.33 -0.33 -1.07
C VAL A 159 -12.71 -0.31 -2.48
N ALA A 160 -12.90 -1.38 -3.26
CA ALA A 160 -12.41 -1.45 -4.65
C ALA A 160 -13.40 -0.86 -5.69
N ARG A 161 -14.62 -0.45 -5.31
CA ARG A 161 -15.62 0.12 -6.23
C ARG A 161 -15.48 1.64 -6.31
N GLY A 162 -14.90 2.12 -7.41
CA GLY A 162 -14.75 3.55 -7.66
C GLY A 162 -13.87 4.24 -6.64
N ALA A 163 -12.78 3.60 -6.22
CA ALA A 163 -11.66 4.30 -5.60
C ALA A 163 -11.11 5.33 -6.62
N ALA A 164 -10.88 6.57 -6.16
CA ALA A 164 -10.34 7.61 -7.02
C ALA A 164 -8.87 7.29 -7.32
N SER A 165 -8.54 6.95 -8.56
CA SER A 165 -7.18 6.62 -8.97
C SER A 165 -6.34 7.90 -9.10
N VAL A 166 -5.01 7.80 -8.99
CA VAL A 166 -4.14 8.97 -9.24
C VAL A 166 -4.40 9.56 -10.65
N PRO A 167 -4.55 8.73 -11.71
CA PRO A 167 -4.99 9.21 -13.02
C PRO A 167 -6.37 9.88 -13.07
N SER A 168 -7.37 9.44 -12.28
CA SER A 168 -8.69 10.09 -12.28
C SER A 168 -8.67 11.43 -11.55
N VAL A 169 -7.99 11.51 -10.40
CA VAL A 169 -7.85 12.77 -9.65
C VAL A 169 -7.05 13.82 -10.43
N ALA A 170 -6.05 13.39 -11.20
CA ALA A 170 -5.34 14.27 -12.13
C ALA A 170 -6.27 14.91 -13.18
N VAL A 171 -7.28 14.17 -13.68
CA VAL A 171 -8.27 14.69 -14.64
C VAL A 171 -9.26 15.64 -13.99
N ASP A 172 -9.69 15.38 -12.76
CA ASP A 172 -10.56 16.31 -12.03
C ASP A 172 -9.82 17.59 -11.57
N LEU A 173 -8.51 17.50 -11.30
CA LEU A 173 -7.65 18.68 -11.15
C LEU A 173 -7.52 19.47 -12.46
N ALA A 174 -7.31 18.79 -13.59
CA ALA A 174 -7.29 19.46 -14.90
C ALA A 174 -8.61 20.22 -15.16
N ARG A 175 -9.77 19.63 -14.82
CA ARG A 175 -11.07 20.32 -14.87
C ARG A 175 -11.14 21.54 -13.95
N SER A 176 -10.53 21.49 -12.76
CA SER A 176 -10.48 22.65 -11.86
C SER A 176 -9.62 23.82 -12.40
N ILE A 177 -8.66 23.53 -13.28
CA ILE A 177 -7.73 24.52 -13.88
C ILE A 177 -8.26 25.06 -15.22
N PHE A 178 -8.80 24.19 -16.09
CA PHE A 178 -9.21 24.53 -17.46
C PHE A 178 -10.73 24.60 -17.67
N GLY A 179 -11.53 24.08 -16.74
CA GLY A 179 -12.98 23.90 -16.92
C GLY A 179 -13.28 22.70 -17.82
N GLU A 180 -14.02 22.93 -18.90
CA GLU A 180 -14.34 21.90 -19.89
C GLU A 180 -13.11 21.52 -20.72
N LEU A 181 -12.74 20.23 -20.72
CA LEU A 181 -11.52 19.76 -21.40
C LEU A 181 -11.68 19.59 -22.92
N THR A 182 -12.87 19.85 -23.46
CA THR A 182 -13.26 19.62 -24.87
C THR A 182 -12.52 20.49 -25.90
N GLY A 183 -11.76 21.49 -25.45
CA GLY A 183 -10.82 22.27 -26.29
C GLY A 183 -9.33 22.09 -25.93
N SER A 184 -9.00 21.24 -24.95
CA SER A 184 -7.63 21.07 -24.44
C SER A 184 -6.87 19.97 -25.17
N GLY A 185 -5.56 20.17 -25.39
CA GLY A 185 -4.66 19.10 -25.84
C GLY A 185 -3.99 18.39 -24.66
N ALA A 186 -3.82 17.07 -24.72
CA ALA A 186 -3.05 16.30 -23.73
C ALA A 186 -1.86 15.55 -24.33
N LEU A 187 -0.79 15.41 -23.55
CA LEU A 187 0.43 14.69 -23.90
C LEU A 187 0.75 13.65 -22.83
N LEU A 188 0.91 12.39 -23.24
CA LEU A 188 1.41 11.30 -22.42
C LEU A 188 2.90 11.10 -22.74
N VAL A 189 3.76 11.28 -21.74
CA VAL A 189 5.22 11.05 -21.86
C VAL A 189 5.56 9.75 -21.15
N GLY A 190 5.91 8.73 -21.94
CA GLY A 190 6.05 7.35 -21.49
C GLY A 190 4.90 6.46 -21.97
N ALA A 191 5.08 5.15 -21.80
CA ALA A 191 4.11 4.13 -22.18
C ALA A 191 4.00 3.05 -21.09
N GLY A 192 3.87 3.48 -19.84
CA GLY A 192 3.57 2.63 -18.68
C GLY A 192 2.06 2.49 -18.44
N GLU A 193 1.67 1.58 -17.56
CA GLU A 193 0.26 1.32 -17.20
C GLU A 193 -0.45 2.60 -16.73
N MET A 194 0.21 3.42 -15.91
CA MET A 194 -0.32 4.69 -15.41
C MET A 194 -0.59 5.71 -16.53
N ALA A 195 0.21 5.70 -17.60
CA ALA A 195 -0.03 6.54 -18.78
C ALA A 195 -1.25 6.06 -19.58
N SER A 196 -1.46 4.74 -19.73
CA SER A 196 -2.71 4.21 -20.32
C SER A 196 -3.93 4.62 -19.49
N GLN A 197 -3.91 4.38 -18.18
CA GLN A 197 -5.03 4.76 -17.31
C GLN A 197 -5.33 6.27 -17.39
N ALA A 198 -4.30 7.13 -17.41
CA ALA A 198 -4.47 8.58 -17.61
C ALA A 198 -5.07 8.91 -18.98
N GLY A 199 -4.60 8.28 -20.06
CA GLY A 199 -5.17 8.41 -21.40
C GLY A 199 -6.65 8.04 -21.46
N VAL A 200 -7.03 6.93 -20.82
CA VAL A 200 -8.43 6.48 -20.72
C VAL A 200 -9.30 7.50 -19.96
N HIS A 201 -8.83 8.00 -18.80
CA HIS A 201 -9.57 9.00 -18.03
C HIS A 201 -9.67 10.37 -18.76
N LEU A 202 -8.59 10.83 -19.41
CA LEU A 202 -8.57 12.06 -20.23
C LEU A 202 -9.54 11.96 -21.41
N LYS A 203 -9.55 10.82 -22.11
CA LYS A 203 -10.47 10.57 -23.23
C LYS A 203 -11.92 10.49 -22.76
N ALA A 204 -12.19 9.84 -21.63
CA ALA A 204 -13.52 9.81 -20.99
C ALA A 204 -13.99 11.20 -20.50
N ALA A 205 -13.06 12.11 -20.21
CA ALA A 205 -13.34 13.51 -19.88
C ALA A 205 -13.45 14.45 -21.11
N GLY A 206 -13.34 13.91 -22.34
CA GLY A 206 -13.62 14.64 -23.57
C GLY A 206 -12.46 15.47 -24.15
N VAL A 207 -11.21 15.22 -23.74
CA VAL A 207 -10.01 15.90 -24.26
C VAL A 207 -9.93 15.86 -25.80
N ALA A 208 -9.57 16.99 -26.42
CA ALA A 208 -9.69 17.21 -27.87
C ALA A 208 -8.65 16.45 -28.72
N GLU A 209 -7.38 16.46 -28.31
CA GLU A 209 -6.34 15.58 -28.86
C GLU A 209 -5.49 14.97 -27.75
N ILE A 210 -5.08 13.71 -27.93
CA ILE A 210 -4.08 13.06 -27.07
C ILE A 210 -2.88 12.71 -27.95
N ALA A 211 -1.69 13.11 -27.52
CA ALA A 211 -0.40 12.70 -28.09
C ALA A 211 0.32 11.72 -27.15
N VAL A 212 1.07 10.76 -27.71
CA VAL A 212 1.90 9.81 -26.96
C VAL A 212 3.35 9.91 -27.43
N VAL A 213 4.24 10.29 -26.52
CA VAL A 213 5.70 10.39 -26.75
C VAL A 213 6.43 9.37 -25.89
N ASN A 214 7.25 8.51 -26.49
CA ASN A 214 7.98 7.50 -25.74
C ASN A 214 9.31 7.12 -26.41
N ARG A 215 10.34 6.80 -25.62
CA ARG A 215 11.67 6.38 -26.13
C ARG A 215 11.64 5.07 -26.90
N SER A 216 10.73 4.16 -26.55
CA SER A 216 10.47 2.95 -27.35
C SER A 216 9.27 3.22 -28.25
N GLU A 217 9.55 3.42 -29.54
CA GLU A 217 8.54 3.65 -30.57
C GLU A 217 7.49 2.52 -30.59
N ALA A 218 7.90 1.25 -30.53
CA ALA A 218 6.96 0.12 -30.52
C ALA A 218 5.97 0.18 -29.35
N ARG A 219 6.43 0.53 -28.13
CA ARG A 219 5.53 0.69 -26.96
C ARG A 219 4.68 1.96 -27.06
N GLY A 220 5.24 3.05 -27.59
CA GLY A 220 4.52 4.32 -27.76
C GLY A 220 3.41 4.24 -28.80
N ARG A 221 3.66 3.54 -29.92
CA ARG A 221 2.65 3.22 -30.94
C ARG A 221 1.56 2.31 -30.39
N ALA A 222 1.91 1.20 -29.74
CA ALA A 222 0.92 0.31 -29.15
C ALA A 222 -0.05 1.03 -28.19
N LEU A 223 0.46 1.93 -27.34
CA LEU A 223 -0.38 2.76 -26.47
C LEU A 223 -1.19 3.82 -27.24
N ALA A 224 -0.61 4.43 -28.27
CA ALA A 224 -1.34 5.36 -29.12
C ALA A 224 -2.51 4.66 -29.85
N ASP A 225 -2.28 3.46 -30.37
CA ASP A 225 -3.30 2.65 -31.05
C ASP A 225 -4.41 2.22 -30.08
N GLU A 226 -4.05 1.77 -28.86
CA GLU A 226 -4.98 1.44 -27.76
C GLU A 226 -5.90 2.61 -27.40
N LEU A 227 -5.34 3.82 -27.31
CA LEU A 227 -6.08 5.03 -26.96
C LEU A 227 -6.75 5.71 -28.17
N ALA A 228 -6.51 5.25 -29.41
CA ALA A 228 -6.76 5.99 -30.65
C ALA A 228 -6.23 7.45 -30.58
N ALA A 229 -5.01 7.58 -30.05
CA ALA A 229 -4.25 8.82 -29.88
C ALA A 229 -3.15 8.94 -30.96
N ARG A 230 -2.49 10.10 -31.03
CA ARG A 230 -1.42 10.37 -32.00
C ARG A 230 -0.06 10.01 -31.41
N PHE A 231 0.62 9.00 -31.96
CA PHE A 231 2.04 8.77 -31.63
C PHE A 231 2.92 9.91 -32.16
N ALA A 232 3.90 10.33 -31.35
CA ALA A 232 4.96 11.27 -31.74
C ALA A 232 6.34 10.74 -31.29
N PRO A 233 7.40 10.85 -32.12
CA PRO A 233 8.75 10.45 -31.74
C PRO A 233 9.28 11.22 -30.51
N TRP A 234 10.24 10.64 -29.79
CA TRP A 234 10.86 11.26 -28.62
C TRP A 234 11.46 12.65 -28.92
N ASP A 235 12.08 12.81 -30.09
CA ASP A 235 12.71 14.06 -30.51
C ASP A 235 11.69 15.20 -30.77
N SER A 236 10.39 14.86 -30.90
CA SER A 236 9.30 15.83 -31.02
C SER A 236 8.78 16.35 -29.67
N LEU A 237 9.33 15.92 -28.54
CA LEU A 237 8.83 16.27 -27.19
C LEU A 237 8.65 17.79 -26.97
N ASP A 238 9.63 18.62 -27.36
CA ASP A 238 9.51 20.09 -27.29
C ASP A 238 8.33 20.62 -28.15
N ALA A 239 8.10 20.05 -29.33
CA ALA A 239 7.02 20.46 -30.23
C ALA A 239 5.64 20.09 -29.67
N GLU A 240 5.52 18.93 -29.00
CA GLU A 240 4.29 18.52 -28.33
C GLU A 240 4.02 19.32 -27.05
N LEU A 241 5.04 19.66 -26.26
CA LEU A 241 4.90 20.54 -25.08
C LEU A 241 4.42 21.97 -25.44
N ARG A 242 4.69 22.43 -26.67
CA ARG A 242 4.14 23.69 -27.20
C ARG A 242 2.64 23.60 -27.53
N ARG A 243 2.09 22.39 -27.70
CA ARG A 243 0.69 22.13 -28.06
C ARG A 243 -0.17 21.70 -26.88
N ALA A 244 0.32 20.79 -26.05
CA ALA A 244 -0.43 20.18 -24.96
C ALA A 244 -0.65 21.16 -23.79
N ASP A 245 -1.86 21.20 -23.26
CA ASP A 245 -2.24 21.96 -22.07
C ASP A 245 -2.15 21.09 -20.81
N ILE A 246 -2.37 19.78 -20.96
CA ILE A 246 -2.19 18.75 -19.93
C ILE A 246 -1.02 17.84 -20.33
N VAL A 247 -0.09 17.57 -19.41
CA VAL A 247 1.04 16.66 -19.63
C VAL A 247 1.09 15.65 -18.50
N VAL A 248 1.10 14.35 -18.81
CA VAL A 248 1.23 13.26 -17.84
C VAL A 248 2.54 12.54 -18.09
N THR A 249 3.41 12.47 -17.09
CA THR A 249 4.74 11.85 -17.21
C THR A 249 4.82 10.56 -16.40
N SER A 250 5.24 9.47 -17.07
CA SER A 250 5.33 8.12 -16.50
C SER A 250 6.35 7.28 -17.28
N THR A 251 7.61 7.75 -17.34
CA THR A 251 8.75 7.00 -17.86
C THR A 251 9.49 6.22 -16.77
N GLY A 252 10.50 5.45 -17.17
CA GLY A 252 11.45 4.77 -16.26
C GLY A 252 12.81 5.48 -16.18
N ALA A 253 12.85 6.80 -16.39
CA ALA A 253 14.09 7.56 -16.37
C ALA A 253 14.70 7.65 -14.96
N GLN A 254 16.03 7.72 -14.89
CA GLN A 254 16.79 7.87 -13.64
C GLN A 254 17.16 9.33 -13.33
N ARG A 255 16.69 10.26 -14.17
CA ARG A 255 16.84 11.72 -14.08
C ARG A 255 15.65 12.36 -14.81
N PRO A 256 15.20 13.57 -14.40
CA PRO A 256 14.17 14.29 -15.12
C PRO A 256 14.41 14.36 -16.63
N VAL A 257 13.32 14.19 -17.39
CA VAL A 257 13.27 14.30 -18.85
C VAL A 257 12.66 15.62 -19.31
N ILE A 258 12.00 16.35 -18.40
CA ILE A 258 11.54 17.72 -18.59
C ILE A 258 12.18 18.60 -17.51
N ASP A 259 13.21 19.33 -17.91
CA ASP A 259 13.89 20.30 -17.05
C ASP A 259 13.48 21.75 -17.37
N ARG A 260 13.94 22.69 -16.55
CA ARG A 260 13.69 24.12 -16.72
C ARG A 260 14.37 24.72 -17.95
N ALA A 261 15.42 24.10 -18.50
CA ALA A 261 16.07 24.55 -19.72
C ALA A 261 15.24 24.21 -20.96
N LEU A 262 14.60 23.02 -20.98
CA LEU A 262 13.66 22.57 -22.00
C LEU A 262 12.35 23.38 -21.96
N LEU A 263 11.73 23.57 -20.78
CA LEU A 263 10.40 24.19 -20.72
C LEU A 263 10.41 25.72 -20.83
N ARG A 264 11.49 26.40 -20.43
CA ARG A 264 11.57 27.87 -20.51
C ARG A 264 11.40 28.46 -21.93
N PRO A 265 11.94 27.89 -23.02
CA PRO A 265 11.62 28.32 -24.38
C PRO A 265 10.18 27.96 -24.78
N VAL A 266 9.67 26.79 -24.39
CA VAL A 266 8.27 26.38 -24.65
C VAL A 266 7.28 27.41 -24.09
N MET A 267 7.43 27.83 -22.83
CA MET A 267 6.51 28.81 -22.21
C MET A 267 6.52 30.18 -22.90
N LYS A 268 7.65 30.60 -23.50
CA LYS A 268 7.69 31.82 -24.33
C LYS A 268 6.83 31.68 -25.59
N VAL A 269 6.85 30.51 -26.24
CA VAL A 269 6.02 30.22 -27.43
C VAL A 269 4.54 30.12 -27.05
N ARG A 270 4.21 29.57 -25.88
CA ARG A 270 2.84 29.47 -25.34
C ARG A 270 2.21 30.83 -24.96
N ARG A 271 2.98 31.92 -24.92
CA ARG A 271 2.51 33.30 -24.62
C ARG A 271 1.64 33.41 -23.37
N GLY A 272 2.00 32.71 -22.30
CA GLY A 272 1.26 32.72 -21.04
C GLY A 272 0.00 31.84 -20.99
N LYS A 273 -0.27 31.02 -22.02
CA LYS A 273 -1.20 29.89 -21.87
C LYS A 273 -0.69 28.92 -20.80
N PRO A 274 -1.50 28.57 -19.78
CA PRO A 274 -1.06 27.65 -18.74
C PRO A 274 -0.81 26.23 -19.27
N ILE A 275 -0.01 25.48 -18.52
CA ILE A 275 0.27 24.07 -18.76
C ILE A 275 0.27 23.34 -17.41
N PHE A 276 -0.33 22.15 -17.37
CA PHE A 276 -0.55 21.35 -16.16
C PHE A 276 0.19 20.02 -16.29
N PHE A 277 1.20 19.83 -15.45
CA PHE A 277 2.01 18.62 -15.35
C PHE A 277 1.50 17.71 -14.22
N VAL A 278 1.39 16.44 -14.55
CA VAL A 278 0.97 15.34 -13.69
C VAL A 278 2.14 14.35 -13.68
N ASP A 279 3.09 14.53 -12.76
CA ASP A 279 4.28 13.67 -12.68
C ASP A 279 4.04 12.46 -11.78
N ILE A 280 3.80 11.33 -12.42
CA ILE A 280 3.52 10.03 -11.80
C ILE A 280 4.66 9.02 -12.07
N ALA A 281 5.85 9.51 -12.39
CA ALA A 281 7.09 8.74 -12.41
C ALA A 281 7.81 8.79 -11.04
N VAL A 282 8.50 7.70 -10.70
CA VAL A 282 9.46 7.62 -9.58
C VAL A 282 10.66 6.79 -10.05
N PRO A 283 11.87 7.36 -10.22
CA PRO A 283 12.22 8.77 -10.05
C PRO A 283 11.42 9.73 -10.94
N ARG A 284 11.28 10.99 -10.50
CA ARG A 284 10.51 12.03 -11.20
C ARG A 284 11.00 12.31 -12.62
N ASP A 285 10.05 12.49 -13.53
CA ASP A 285 10.30 12.89 -14.91
C ASP A 285 10.41 14.42 -15.06
N VAL A 286 9.84 15.21 -14.14
CA VAL A 286 9.85 16.68 -14.19
C VAL A 286 10.72 17.27 -13.07
N GLU A 287 11.63 18.18 -13.43
CA GLU A 287 12.47 18.89 -12.47
C GLU A 287 11.63 19.85 -11.60
N PRO A 288 11.69 19.81 -10.26
CA PRO A 288 10.87 20.68 -9.40
C PRO A 288 11.04 22.20 -9.64
N GLU A 289 12.19 22.64 -10.17
CA GLU A 289 12.43 24.04 -10.58
C GLU A 289 11.54 24.51 -11.74
N VAL A 290 10.92 23.59 -12.49
CA VAL A 290 9.92 23.88 -13.54
C VAL A 290 8.69 24.59 -12.96
N ALA A 291 8.28 24.25 -11.73
CA ALA A 291 7.17 24.91 -11.03
C ALA A 291 7.42 26.39 -10.69
N ARG A 292 8.65 26.89 -10.87
CA ARG A 292 8.99 28.33 -10.72
C ARG A 292 8.90 29.11 -12.03
N LEU A 293 8.32 28.54 -13.08
CA LEU A 293 7.97 29.23 -14.31
C LEU A 293 6.51 29.71 -14.23
N GLU A 294 6.25 30.95 -14.65
CA GLU A 294 4.89 31.50 -14.71
C GLU A 294 3.97 30.61 -15.56
N GLN A 295 2.73 30.44 -15.12
CA GLN A 295 1.70 29.65 -15.81
C GLN A 295 2.05 28.14 -15.96
N VAL A 296 2.96 27.61 -15.14
CA VAL A 296 3.22 26.17 -15.01
C VAL A 296 2.65 25.66 -13.70
N PHE A 297 1.71 24.73 -13.79
CA PHE A 297 1.21 23.97 -12.64
C PHE A 297 1.88 22.59 -12.68
N LEU A 298 2.60 22.22 -11.62
CA LEU A 298 3.22 20.90 -11.49
C LEU A 298 2.67 20.22 -10.24
N TYR A 299 2.05 19.07 -10.44
CA TYR A 299 1.59 18.17 -9.39
C TYR A 299 2.34 16.86 -9.54
N ASN A 300 3.11 16.50 -8.53
CA ASN A 300 3.75 15.19 -8.44
C ASN A 300 2.79 14.15 -7.84
N ILE A 301 3.19 12.88 -7.89
CA ILE A 301 2.41 11.75 -7.39
C ILE A 301 1.84 11.98 -5.98
N ASP A 302 2.64 12.51 -5.04
CA ASP A 302 2.24 12.76 -3.66
C ASP A 302 1.16 13.87 -3.54
N ASP A 303 1.23 14.93 -4.37
CA ASP A 303 0.28 16.06 -4.33
C ASP A 303 -1.14 15.61 -4.70
N LEU A 304 -1.23 14.80 -5.76
CA LEU A 304 -2.46 14.17 -6.24
C LEU A 304 -3.06 13.25 -5.16
N GLN A 305 -2.19 12.63 -4.37
CA GLN A 305 -2.55 11.60 -3.41
C GLN A 305 -3.09 12.14 -2.08
N GLY A 306 -2.73 13.36 -1.68
CA GLY A 306 -3.44 14.07 -0.61
C GLY A 306 -4.93 14.24 -0.92
N ILE A 307 -5.25 14.55 -2.18
CA ILE A 307 -6.64 14.75 -2.66
C ILE A 307 -7.40 13.42 -2.79
N VAL A 308 -6.73 12.33 -3.20
CA VAL A 308 -7.28 10.96 -3.11
C VAL A 308 -7.65 10.62 -1.67
N HIS A 309 -6.76 10.89 -0.72
CA HIS A 309 -6.94 10.53 0.68
C HIS A 309 -8.14 11.24 1.33
N ASP A 310 -8.34 12.54 1.07
CA ASP A 310 -9.48 13.27 1.61
C ASP A 310 -10.82 12.84 0.99
N ASN A 311 -10.84 12.44 -0.28
CA ASN A 311 -12.01 11.77 -0.88
C ASN A 311 -12.28 10.40 -0.24
N MET A 312 -11.25 9.64 0.16
CA MET A 312 -11.42 8.34 0.81
C MET A 312 -11.82 8.45 2.30
N ARG A 313 -11.53 9.57 2.98
CA ARG A 313 -12.06 9.85 4.35
C ARG A 313 -13.58 9.83 4.39
N ALA A 314 -14.27 10.24 3.32
CA ALA A 314 -15.72 10.14 3.20
C ALA A 314 -16.26 8.69 3.13
N ARG A 315 -15.39 7.67 3.03
CA ARG A 315 -15.74 6.24 2.97
C ARG A 315 -15.13 5.42 4.12
N ALA A 316 -14.76 6.05 5.24
CA ALA A 316 -14.03 5.41 6.35
C ALA A 316 -14.60 4.04 6.80
N ALA A 317 -15.92 3.90 6.90
CA ALA A 317 -16.58 2.66 7.35
C ALA A 317 -16.25 1.42 6.49
N GLU A 318 -16.08 1.58 5.17
CA GLU A 318 -15.68 0.46 4.30
C GLU A 318 -14.20 0.10 4.48
N ALA A 319 -13.33 1.07 4.81
CA ALA A 319 -11.94 0.81 5.16
C ALA A 319 -11.81 0.11 6.53
N GLU A 320 -12.69 0.40 7.50
CA GLU A 320 -12.79 -0.32 8.77
C GLU A 320 -13.30 -1.77 8.59
N ARG A 321 -14.34 -1.95 7.76
CA ARG A 321 -14.85 -3.26 7.34
C ARG A 321 -13.72 -4.09 6.69
N ALA A 322 -12.99 -3.51 5.74
CA ALA A 322 -11.85 -4.16 5.10
C ALA A 322 -10.70 -4.46 6.07
N GLY A 323 -10.39 -3.55 7.00
CA GLY A 323 -9.41 -3.78 8.05
C GLY A 323 -9.77 -4.95 8.97
N SER A 324 -11.07 -5.15 9.24
CA SER A 324 -11.57 -6.26 10.06
C SER A 324 -11.38 -7.62 9.37
N LEU A 325 -11.65 -7.70 8.06
CA LEU A 325 -11.37 -8.90 7.25
C LEU A 325 -9.88 -9.27 7.22
N VAL A 326 -9.00 -8.26 7.24
CA VAL A 326 -7.55 -8.51 7.30
C VAL A 326 -7.13 -9.07 8.67
N GLU A 327 -7.64 -8.54 9.78
CA GLU A 327 -7.28 -9.04 11.12
C GLU A 327 -7.80 -10.46 11.41
N GLU A 328 -8.88 -10.91 10.76
CA GLU A 328 -9.35 -12.30 10.81
C GLU A 328 -8.32 -13.26 10.19
N GLU A 329 -7.90 -13.00 8.95
CA GLU A 329 -6.89 -13.79 8.23
C GLU A 329 -5.51 -13.77 8.95
N VAL A 330 -5.13 -12.63 9.51
CA VAL A 330 -3.92 -12.48 10.34
C VAL A 330 -4.04 -13.31 11.64
N GLY A 331 -5.25 -13.43 12.19
CA GLY A 331 -5.55 -14.29 13.32
C GLY A 331 -5.21 -15.76 13.06
N GLU A 332 -5.59 -16.30 11.89
CA GLU A 332 -5.22 -17.65 11.47
C GLU A 332 -3.70 -17.84 11.38
N PHE A 333 -3.01 -16.87 10.77
CA PHE A 333 -1.55 -16.92 10.60
C PHE A 333 -0.83 -16.93 11.96
N VAL A 334 -1.25 -16.07 12.90
CA VAL A 334 -0.67 -16.01 14.25
C VAL A 334 -0.98 -17.28 15.05
N ALA A 335 -2.17 -17.88 14.89
CA ALA A 335 -2.50 -19.17 15.50
C ALA A 335 -1.60 -20.30 14.97
N TRP A 336 -1.37 -20.35 13.65
CA TRP A 336 -0.45 -21.31 13.03
C TRP A 336 1.01 -21.11 13.47
N GLN A 337 1.49 -19.86 13.53
CA GLN A 337 2.86 -19.54 13.98
C GLN A 337 3.08 -19.98 15.44
N ARG A 338 2.09 -19.77 16.32
CA ARG A 338 2.09 -20.28 17.69
C ARG A 338 2.14 -21.81 17.73
N ALA A 339 1.28 -22.50 16.97
CA ALA A 339 1.29 -23.96 16.91
C ALA A 339 2.65 -24.52 16.47
N ARG A 340 3.27 -23.93 15.45
CA ARG A 340 4.62 -24.29 14.98
C ARG A 340 5.70 -24.09 16.03
N SER A 341 5.58 -23.08 16.91
CA SER A 341 6.54 -22.84 18.00
C SER A 341 6.49 -23.88 19.12
N ILE A 342 5.37 -24.60 19.28
CA ILE A 342 5.17 -25.61 20.33
C ILE A 342 5.83 -26.96 19.97
N GLY A 343 5.91 -27.30 18.68
CA GLY A 343 6.46 -28.59 18.21
C GLY A 343 7.83 -28.96 18.79
N PRO A 344 8.85 -28.07 18.73
CA PRO A 344 10.17 -28.32 19.33
C PRO A 344 10.14 -28.49 20.86
N ILE A 345 9.20 -27.84 21.55
CA ILE A 345 9.04 -27.97 23.01
C ILE A 345 8.47 -29.35 23.34
N VAL A 346 7.47 -29.83 22.57
CA VAL A 346 6.92 -31.19 22.70
C VAL A 346 7.98 -32.25 22.40
N GLN A 347 8.80 -32.07 21.36
CA GLN A 347 9.92 -32.96 21.06
C GLN A 347 10.96 -32.99 22.19
N ALA A 348 11.34 -31.84 22.72
CA ALA A 348 12.28 -31.76 23.86
C ALA A 348 11.73 -32.44 25.12
N LEU A 349 10.44 -32.26 25.43
CA LEU A 349 9.77 -32.93 26.55
C LEU A 349 9.68 -34.46 26.34
N GLN A 350 9.36 -34.91 25.12
CA GLN A 350 9.33 -36.34 24.77
C GLN A 350 10.72 -36.98 24.87
N GLN A 351 11.77 -36.28 24.40
CA GLN A 351 13.14 -36.78 24.51
C GLN A 351 13.57 -36.86 25.99
N HIS A 352 13.36 -35.79 26.75
CA HIS A 352 13.67 -35.75 28.19
C HIS A 352 12.93 -36.83 29.00
N ALA A 353 11.70 -37.18 28.60
CA ALA A 353 10.95 -38.30 29.17
C ALA A 353 11.54 -39.67 28.81
N ARG A 354 12.00 -39.87 27.56
CA ARG A 354 12.70 -41.08 27.12
C ARG A 354 14.04 -41.26 27.83
N ASP A 355 14.83 -40.20 27.92
CA ASP A 355 16.14 -40.19 28.59
C ASP A 355 16.03 -40.60 30.06
N ARG A 356 14.97 -40.14 30.75
CA ARG A 356 14.66 -40.54 32.13
C ARG A 356 14.05 -41.94 32.22
N GLY A 357 13.22 -42.34 31.27
CA GLY A 357 12.62 -43.68 31.22
C GLY A 357 13.65 -44.80 31.03
N GLY A 358 14.67 -44.57 30.19
CA GLY A 358 15.74 -45.54 29.93
C GLY A 358 16.56 -45.92 31.17
N GLY A 359 16.70 -45.02 32.14
CA GLY A 359 17.45 -45.27 33.38
C GLY A 359 16.76 -46.22 34.38
N ALA A 360 15.45 -46.46 34.25
CA ALA A 360 14.68 -47.23 35.23
C ALA A 360 14.67 -48.75 34.99
N GLY A 361 15.03 -49.21 33.78
CA GLY A 361 14.92 -50.62 33.40
C GLY A 361 16.00 -51.55 33.98
N ALA A 362 17.14 -51.01 34.40
CA ALA A 362 18.35 -51.77 34.74
C ALA A 362 18.49 -52.10 36.23
N ARG A 363 17.48 -52.74 36.85
CA ARG A 363 17.64 -53.45 38.13
C ARG A 363 17.52 -54.95 37.92
N PRO A 364 18.61 -55.74 38.12
CA PRO A 364 18.52 -57.19 38.00
C PRO A 364 17.59 -57.75 39.09
N ARG A 365 16.61 -58.56 38.70
CA ARG A 365 15.77 -59.31 39.64
C ARG A 365 16.63 -60.38 40.30
N GLN A 366 17.12 -60.12 41.51
CA GLN A 366 17.75 -61.15 42.34
C GLN A 366 16.72 -62.24 42.68
N ALA A 367 17.21 -63.47 42.81
CA ALA A 367 16.37 -64.65 42.81
C ALA A 367 15.66 -64.88 44.15
N ALA A 368 14.42 -65.37 44.05
CA ALA A 368 13.72 -66.07 45.13
C ALA A 368 12.95 -67.26 44.54
N GLY A 369 12.96 -68.38 45.26
CA GLY A 369 12.21 -69.60 44.97
C GLY A 369 12.47 -70.62 46.08
N PRO A 370 12.06 -71.89 45.93
CA PRO A 370 11.14 -72.44 44.94
C PRO A 370 9.85 -72.99 45.61
N GLY A 371 8.69 -72.95 44.93
CA GLY A 371 7.48 -73.57 45.44
C GLY A 371 6.28 -73.51 44.49
N ALA A 372 5.52 -74.61 44.46
CA ALA A 372 4.23 -74.82 43.78
C ALA A 372 4.17 -74.67 42.24
N ARG A 373 3.80 -75.79 41.59
CA ARG A 373 3.17 -75.92 40.27
C ARG A 373 2.12 -77.04 40.37
N PRO A 374 1.15 -77.16 39.45
CA PRO A 374 0.38 -76.10 38.79
C PRO A 374 -1.14 -76.36 38.92
N ALA A 375 -1.97 -75.39 38.51
CA ALA A 375 -3.38 -75.64 38.24
C ALA A 375 -3.78 -74.88 36.96
N GLU A 376 -4.15 -75.61 35.91
CA GLU A 376 -4.64 -75.02 34.66
C GLU A 376 -6.17 -74.91 34.68
N SER A 377 -6.71 -73.75 34.29
CA SER A 377 -7.63 -73.71 33.13
C SER A 377 -8.12 -72.30 32.76
N ARG A 378 -7.85 -71.94 31.49
CA ARG A 378 -8.77 -71.28 30.54
C ARG A 378 -9.56 -70.03 31.00
N GLY A 379 -9.16 -68.85 30.52
CA GLY A 379 -10.09 -67.72 30.36
C GLY A 379 -9.43 -66.39 29.94
N GLY A 380 -9.91 -65.78 28.85
CA GLY A 380 -9.84 -64.32 28.66
C GLY A 380 -8.56 -63.70 28.06
N ALA A 381 -8.08 -64.16 26.90
CA ALA A 381 -7.11 -63.40 26.10
C ALA A 381 -7.82 -62.35 25.21
N GLY A 382 -7.70 -61.06 25.51
CA GLY A 382 -8.21 -59.99 24.64
C GLY A 382 -8.13 -58.56 25.19
N GLN A 383 -8.08 -57.58 24.27
CA GLN A 383 -8.29 -56.14 24.51
C GLN A 383 -7.23 -55.32 25.27
N ARG A 384 -5.93 -55.57 25.06
CA ARG A 384 -4.90 -54.50 25.10
C ARG A 384 -3.88 -54.78 23.99
N ASP A 385 -3.97 -54.05 22.87
CA ASP A 385 -2.94 -53.86 21.80
C ASP A 385 -3.57 -53.28 20.50
N ARG A 386 -4.33 -52.17 20.59
CA ARG A 386 -4.88 -51.43 19.42
C ARG A 386 -4.99 -49.92 19.66
N ALA A 387 -3.90 -49.28 20.09
CA ALA A 387 -3.90 -47.83 20.38
C ALA A 387 -2.68 -47.04 19.84
N GLU A 388 -1.66 -47.70 19.29
CA GLU A 388 -0.34 -47.07 19.03
C GLU A 388 0.12 -47.09 17.56
N ALA A 389 -0.80 -47.35 16.62
CA ALA A 389 -0.50 -47.58 15.19
C ALA A 389 -1.14 -46.54 14.23
N ALA A 390 -1.35 -45.29 14.67
CA ALA A 390 -2.12 -44.28 13.93
C ALA A 390 -1.55 -42.84 14.00
N ALA A 391 -0.25 -42.67 14.26
CA ALA A 391 0.36 -41.35 14.53
C ALA A 391 1.70 -41.09 13.82
N GLN A 392 2.07 -41.88 12.81
CA GLN A 392 3.36 -41.75 12.07
C GLN A 392 3.20 -42.02 10.56
N ALA A 393 2.46 -41.16 9.86
CA ALA A 393 2.44 -41.14 8.39
C ALA A 393 1.83 -39.83 7.84
N ASP A 394 2.61 -38.74 7.81
CA ASP A 394 2.78 -37.90 6.61
C ASP A 394 3.85 -36.83 6.85
N ASP A 395 5.01 -36.97 6.20
CA ASP A 395 6.01 -35.90 6.10
C ASP A 395 6.75 -36.00 4.75
N GLY A 396 6.38 -35.10 3.83
CA GLY A 396 7.08 -34.71 2.60
C GLY A 396 7.74 -35.75 1.67
N ALA A 397 7.09 -36.06 0.53
CA ALA A 397 7.81 -36.54 -0.66
C ALA A 397 7.20 -36.07 -2.00
N ALA A 398 7.92 -35.18 -2.68
CA ALA A 398 7.92 -35.00 -4.14
C ALA A 398 9.39 -35.10 -4.59
N PRO A 399 9.76 -35.66 -5.76
CA PRO A 399 9.19 -35.30 -7.07
C PRO A 399 9.03 -36.45 -8.10
N GLY A 400 8.50 -36.18 -9.30
CA GLY A 400 8.60 -37.13 -10.43
C GLY A 400 7.78 -36.78 -11.69
N ARG A 401 8.45 -36.42 -12.80
CA ARG A 401 7.79 -36.08 -14.09
C ARG A 401 7.33 -37.32 -14.89
N ARG A 402 6.11 -37.30 -15.43
CA ARG A 402 5.61 -37.85 -16.74
C ARG A 402 4.07 -37.63 -16.82
N GLY A 403 3.41 -37.50 -17.97
CA GLY A 403 3.91 -37.31 -19.34
C GLY A 403 2.89 -37.63 -20.45
N ARG A 404 2.11 -36.63 -20.91
CA ARG A 404 1.18 -36.62 -22.08
C ARG A 404 -0.17 -37.37 -21.94
N GLY A 405 -1.24 -36.71 -22.41
CA GLY A 405 -2.58 -37.25 -22.66
C GLY A 405 -3.47 -36.16 -23.31
N ARG A 406 -4.37 -36.50 -24.26
CA ARG A 406 -5.18 -35.53 -25.05
C ARG A 406 -6.67 -35.90 -25.02
N ARG A 407 -7.53 -34.90 -25.32
CA ARG A 407 -9.00 -34.94 -25.56
C ARG A 407 -9.84 -35.04 -24.26
N GLY A 408 -11.02 -34.41 -24.14
CA GLY A 408 -11.71 -33.48 -25.06
C GLY A 408 -13.03 -32.93 -24.46
N ARG A 409 -13.63 -31.89 -25.07
CA ARG A 409 -15.01 -31.41 -24.77
C ARG A 409 -16.05 -32.40 -25.32
N PRO A 410 -17.23 -32.56 -24.68
CA PRO A 410 -18.41 -31.68 -24.90
C PRO A 410 -18.81 -30.91 -23.61
N GLY A 411 -19.93 -30.19 -23.48
CA GLY A 411 -21.03 -29.85 -24.40
C GLY A 411 -22.11 -29.01 -23.66
N ARG A 412 -23.02 -28.31 -24.36
CA ARG A 412 -24.12 -27.54 -23.74
C ARG A 412 -25.42 -28.36 -23.68
N GLY A 413 -26.28 -28.09 -22.69
CA GLY A 413 -27.73 -28.34 -22.78
C GLY A 413 -28.35 -28.99 -21.53
N GLY A 414 -29.66 -28.82 -21.37
CA GLY A 414 -30.47 -29.54 -20.38
C GLY A 414 -30.99 -28.68 -19.22
N ALA A 415 -32.17 -28.07 -19.40
CA ALA A 415 -32.98 -27.58 -18.29
C ALA A 415 -34.08 -28.60 -17.97
N ALA A 416 -34.32 -28.86 -16.69
CA ALA A 416 -35.49 -29.62 -16.22
C ALA A 416 -35.90 -29.08 -14.84
N ALA A 417 -37.20 -28.86 -14.65
CA ALA A 417 -37.77 -28.38 -13.39
C ALA A 417 -38.55 -29.51 -12.70
N VAL A 418 -38.57 -29.48 -11.36
CA VAL A 418 -39.51 -30.26 -10.54
C VAL A 418 -40.41 -29.28 -9.78
N ARG A 419 -41.72 -29.50 -9.81
CA ARG A 419 -42.74 -28.69 -9.12
C ARG A 419 -43.51 -29.53 -8.09
N SER A 420 -43.70 -28.98 -6.90
CA SER A 420 -44.80 -29.28 -5.96
C SER A 420 -45.01 -28.02 -5.10
N ARG A 421 -46.10 -27.26 -5.27
CA ARG A 421 -47.47 -27.42 -4.68
C ARG A 421 -47.47 -27.22 -3.14
N GLY A 422 -48.33 -26.42 -2.50
CA GLY A 422 -49.39 -25.46 -2.96
C GLY A 422 -48.96 -23.97 -2.89
N ALA A 423 -49.77 -22.94 -3.17
CA ALA A 423 -51.24 -22.74 -3.09
C ALA A 423 -51.78 -22.75 -1.64
N VAL A 424 -52.62 -21.81 -1.15
CA VAL A 424 -53.40 -20.65 -1.70
C VAL A 424 -53.33 -19.51 -0.62
N SER A 425 -53.71 -18.22 -0.77
CA SER A 425 -54.51 -17.39 -1.72
C SER A 425 -53.84 -15.98 -1.87
N ASP A 426 -54.17 -15.01 -2.74
CA ASP A 426 -55.39 -14.26 -3.13
C ASP A 426 -55.84 -13.12 -2.17
N GLY A 427 -56.21 -11.94 -2.71
CA GLY A 427 -56.56 -10.74 -1.91
C GLY A 427 -56.29 -9.36 -2.55
N ASP A 428 -56.93 -9.03 -3.68
CA ASP A 428 -56.97 -7.68 -4.27
C ASP A 428 -57.44 -6.58 -3.29
N ARG A 429 -56.77 -5.41 -3.27
CA ARG A 429 -57.44 -4.09 -3.43
C ARG A 429 -56.54 -2.85 -3.53
N ARG A 430 -57.15 -1.81 -4.11
CA ARG A 430 -56.61 -0.49 -4.45
C ARG A 430 -56.64 0.50 -3.26
N GLY A 431 -55.65 1.38 -3.22
CA GLY A 431 -55.90 2.83 -3.22
C GLY A 431 -55.82 3.63 -1.91
N GLY A 432 -55.12 4.77 -2.00
CA GLY A 432 -55.69 6.06 -1.55
C GLY A 432 -55.23 6.67 -0.22
N GLY A 433 -54.26 7.59 -0.30
CA GLY A 433 -54.16 8.76 0.58
C GLY A 433 -53.58 8.57 1.98
N GLY A 434 -53.43 9.69 2.71
CA GLY A 434 -52.95 9.73 4.09
C GLY A 434 -51.56 10.33 4.28
N ALA A 435 -51.45 11.66 4.24
CA ALA A 435 -50.27 12.37 4.74
C ALA A 435 -50.45 12.72 6.24
N CYS A 436 -49.36 12.77 7.00
CA CYS A 436 -49.30 13.66 8.16
C CYS A 436 -47.85 14.03 8.53
N GLU A 437 -47.63 15.30 8.89
CA GLU A 437 -46.33 15.86 9.28
C GLU A 437 -46.22 15.96 10.81
N ALA A 438 -45.00 15.86 11.37
CA ALA A 438 -44.64 16.52 12.62
C ALA A 438 -43.11 16.64 12.82
N ARG A 439 -42.52 17.77 13.27
CA ARG A 439 -42.95 19.19 13.23
C ARG A 439 -41.82 20.12 13.73
N ALA A 440 -41.80 21.38 13.25
CA ALA A 440 -41.38 22.59 14.00
C ALA A 440 -39.88 22.76 14.41
N ARG A 441 -39.32 23.94 14.75
CA ARG A 441 -39.58 25.42 14.61
C ARG A 441 -38.28 26.16 15.05
N ALA A 442 -37.97 27.44 14.75
CA ALA A 442 -38.51 28.44 13.81
C ALA A 442 -37.51 29.59 13.52
N ARG A 443 -37.59 30.13 12.30
CA ARG A 443 -37.43 31.55 11.84
C ARG A 443 -36.92 32.65 12.80
N VAL A 444 -36.07 33.54 12.26
CA VAL A 444 -36.14 35.00 12.47
C VAL A 444 -36.01 35.76 11.13
N THR A 445 -36.88 36.76 11.01
CA THR A 445 -37.16 37.81 10.00
C THR A 445 -36.03 38.84 9.77
N GLY A 446 -35.98 39.69 8.72
CA GLY A 446 -36.83 39.89 7.52
C GLY A 446 -37.44 41.32 7.37
N ARG A 447 -37.30 42.00 6.21
CA ARG A 447 -38.14 43.14 5.71
C ARG A 447 -37.82 43.55 4.25
N CYS A 448 -38.63 44.45 3.66
CA CYS A 448 -38.68 44.79 2.22
C CYS A 448 -37.99 46.14 1.85
N GLY A 449 -37.83 46.42 0.54
CA GLY A 449 -37.26 47.66 -0.05
C GLY A 449 -38.23 48.87 -0.13
N PRO A 450 -38.25 49.73 -1.19
CA PRO A 450 -37.75 49.52 -2.57
C PRO A 450 -36.99 50.71 -3.25
N SER A 451 -36.54 50.47 -4.50
CA SER A 451 -36.40 51.42 -5.67
C SER A 451 -35.69 52.79 -5.56
N GLY A 452 -34.77 53.10 -6.50
CA GLY A 452 -34.46 54.50 -6.85
C GLY A 452 -33.17 54.86 -7.61
N GLY A 453 -33.12 54.68 -8.94
CA GLY A 453 -32.58 55.65 -9.93
C GLY A 453 -31.08 56.05 -10.05
N ALA A 454 -30.71 56.39 -11.29
CA ALA A 454 -29.63 57.30 -11.76
C ALA A 454 -28.13 56.90 -11.66
N GLU A 455 -27.50 56.72 -12.84
CA GLU A 455 -26.12 57.19 -13.09
C GLU A 455 -26.12 58.73 -13.30
N PRO A 456 -24.97 59.45 -13.19
CA PRO A 456 -24.11 59.59 -14.38
C PRO A 456 -22.59 59.73 -14.14
N ARG A 457 -21.83 59.18 -15.11
CA ARG A 457 -20.56 59.60 -15.75
C ARG A 457 -19.59 60.63 -15.11
N ALA A 458 -18.30 60.41 -15.47
CA ALA A 458 -17.16 61.35 -15.46
C ALA A 458 -16.45 61.53 -14.09
N GLU A 459 -15.18 61.97 -14.02
CA GLU A 459 -14.25 62.45 -15.06
C GLU A 459 -12.79 61.99 -14.81
N ALA A 460 -11.92 62.05 -15.83
CA ALA A 460 -10.52 61.63 -15.73
C ALA A 460 -9.59 62.74 -15.26
N LYS A 461 -8.54 62.39 -14.50
CA LYS A 461 -7.37 63.28 -14.28
C LYS A 461 -6.04 62.54 -14.38
N ARG A 462 -5.23 62.93 -15.37
CA ARG A 462 -3.84 62.49 -15.55
C ARG A 462 -2.93 63.18 -14.53
N ARG A 463 -1.89 62.50 -14.05
CA ARG A 463 -0.56 63.09 -13.82
C ARG A 463 0.54 62.04 -13.93
N ARG A 464 1.77 62.50 -14.19
CA ARG A 464 2.98 61.70 -14.41
C ARG A 464 3.87 61.79 -13.15
N GLY A 465 4.80 60.86 -12.97
CA GLY A 465 6.02 61.16 -12.20
C GLY A 465 6.67 59.98 -11.49
N MET A 466 7.90 59.69 -11.92
CA MET A 466 8.96 58.92 -11.25
C MET A 466 9.01 59.00 -9.71
N GLY A 467 9.54 57.94 -9.07
CA GLY A 467 10.59 58.15 -8.05
C GLY A 467 10.57 57.31 -6.77
N LEU A 468 11.50 56.35 -6.70
CA LEU A 468 12.38 56.04 -5.55
C LEU A 468 11.81 55.89 -4.11
N ARG A 469 11.87 54.64 -3.63
CA ARG A 469 12.44 54.18 -2.32
C ARG A 469 12.15 54.96 -1.02
N SER A 470 11.29 54.38 -0.17
CA SER A 470 11.48 54.18 1.29
C SER A 470 10.50 53.04 1.70
N GLN A 471 10.79 52.08 2.58
CA GLN A 471 11.17 52.11 4.01
C GLN A 471 10.22 52.93 4.90
N ALA A 472 9.37 52.27 5.70
CA ALA A 472 9.49 52.21 7.17
C ALA A 472 8.18 51.77 7.89
N HIS A 473 8.33 50.97 8.96
CA HIS A 473 7.39 50.72 10.09
C HIS A 473 5.93 50.25 9.81
N GLY A 474 5.20 49.65 10.76
CA GLY A 474 5.63 49.05 12.04
C GLY A 474 4.56 49.06 13.15
N ALA A 475 4.10 47.89 13.58
CA ALA A 475 3.42 47.61 14.86
C ALA A 475 3.60 46.10 15.16
N ALA A 476 4.02 45.59 16.33
CA ALA A 476 3.85 45.98 17.74
C ALA A 476 2.45 45.66 18.31
N GLY A 477 2.38 44.63 19.16
CA GLY A 477 1.14 44.12 19.75
C GLY A 477 1.34 42.80 20.48
N ALA A 478 1.98 42.83 21.66
CA ALA A 478 2.21 41.66 22.49
C ALA A 478 1.10 41.50 23.56
N LEU A 479 0.74 40.25 23.87
CA LEU A 479 0.09 39.87 25.13
C LEU A 479 0.43 38.41 25.43
N ALA A 480 0.55 38.05 26.71
CA ALA A 480 1.11 36.77 27.13
C ALA A 480 0.28 36.07 28.21
N GLY A 481 0.39 34.73 28.22
CA GLY A 481 0.25 33.91 29.42
C GLY A 481 -1.13 33.29 29.68
N ARG A 482 -1.15 31.95 29.70
CA ARG A 482 -1.59 31.17 30.87
C ARG A 482 -1.17 29.70 30.72
N ALA A 483 -0.50 29.19 31.76
CA ALA A 483 -0.32 27.76 31.99
C ALA A 483 -1.04 27.39 33.31
N PRO A 484 -1.61 26.17 33.43
CA PRO A 484 -2.16 25.69 34.69
C PRO A 484 -1.07 25.16 35.63
N SER A 485 -1.33 25.18 36.93
CA SER A 485 -0.35 24.95 38.00
C SER A 485 -0.29 23.52 38.53
N LEU A 486 0.88 23.13 39.05
CA LEU A 486 1.09 21.93 39.87
C LEU A 486 0.37 22.04 41.23
N VAL A 487 0.05 20.88 41.81
CA VAL A 487 -0.22 20.71 43.25
C VAL A 487 0.82 19.74 43.80
N SER A 488 1.27 19.97 45.04
CA SER A 488 2.41 19.29 45.67
C SER A 488 1.99 18.60 46.96
N THR A 489 2.64 17.47 47.30
CA THR A 489 3.07 17.19 48.69
C THR A 489 4.14 16.09 48.82
N ARG A 490 5.22 16.44 49.56
CA ARG A 490 6.07 15.57 50.42
C ARG A 490 7.00 14.51 49.79
N GLY A 491 8.32 14.75 49.90
CA GLY A 491 9.36 13.73 50.12
C GLY A 491 9.51 13.39 51.62
N PRO A 492 10.68 12.97 52.17
CA PRO A 492 12.08 13.03 51.67
C PRO A 492 12.70 11.59 51.55
N GLN A 493 14.01 11.30 51.39
CA GLN A 493 15.29 11.99 51.65
C GLN A 493 16.40 11.62 50.63
N GLY A 494 17.42 12.49 50.54
CA GLY A 494 18.86 12.19 50.80
C GLY A 494 19.62 11.16 49.94
N THR A 495 20.85 11.39 49.46
CA THR A 495 21.84 12.46 49.71
C THR A 495 22.70 12.70 48.46
N CYS A 496 23.55 13.74 48.46
CA CYS A 496 24.45 14.09 47.35
C CYS A 496 25.89 14.36 47.84
N ARG A 497 26.91 14.04 47.03
CA ARG A 497 28.32 14.35 47.30
C ARG A 497 29.09 14.82 46.06
N ARG A 498 29.33 16.15 46.02
CA ARG A 498 30.50 16.89 45.52
C ARG A 498 31.26 16.37 44.28
N GLU A 499 31.16 17.16 43.23
CA GLU A 499 32.27 17.93 42.63
C GLU A 499 33.72 17.52 42.98
N HIS A 500 34.54 17.35 41.95
CA HIS A 500 35.68 18.25 41.75
C HIS A 500 36.02 18.39 40.26
N VAL A 501 36.41 19.60 39.84
CA VAL A 501 36.91 19.90 38.50
C VAL A 501 38.44 19.97 38.54
N ARG A 502 39.10 19.26 37.64
CA ARG A 502 40.36 19.64 36.98
C ARG A 502 40.55 18.84 35.70
#